data_AF-A0A267F8R2-F1
#
_entry.id   AF-A0A267F8R2-F1
#
_cell.length_a   1.000
_cell.length_b   1.000
_cell.length_c   1.000
_cell.angle_alpha   90.00
_cell.angle_beta   90.00
_cell.angle_gamma   90.00
#
_symmetry.space_group_name_H-M   'P 1'
#
loop_
_entity.id
_entity.type
_entity.pdbx_description
1 polymer ?
#
loop_
_entity_poly.entity_id
_entity_poly.type
_entity_poly.pdbx_seq_one_letter_code
_entity_poly.pdbx_strand_id
1 'polypeptide(L)'
;MKFIGLCIAASLLVGCAVAQDWDDLRVRFGMNPLSNFVQMPRTVADATSQGFKQETNCDGAANKFLGRRFVHRNGDRSIMLLYDVNGIIAGIQTNVPKSTGFPTAAHKKFHDMWVEEPNAHVLTAYFVDPHRVHHRPQRRPAEQPGHWHRPLPAEGPRQQQQRRQLFADPQERG
;
A
#
# COMPACT_ATOMS: atom_id res chain seq x y z
N MET A 1 34.03 -33.97 55.05
CA MET A 1 34.11 -32.99 53.95
C MET A 1 33.54 -33.66 52.70
N LYS A 2 32.35 -33.23 52.25
CA LYS A 2 31.63 -33.78 51.09
C LYS A 2 31.13 -32.60 50.25
N PHE A 3 31.60 -32.53 49.01
CA PHE A 3 31.18 -31.57 48.00
C PHE A 3 29.74 -31.85 47.57
N ILE A 4 28.87 -30.84 47.59
CA ILE A 4 27.59 -30.86 46.89
C ILE A 4 27.62 -29.65 45.96
N GLY A 5 28.03 -29.91 44.72
CA GLY A 5 27.88 -28.96 43.62
C GLY A 5 26.41 -28.91 43.23
N LEU A 6 25.82 -27.70 43.31
CA LEU A 6 24.50 -27.43 42.78
C LEU A 6 24.68 -26.75 41.41
N CYS A 7 24.38 -27.50 40.35
CA CYS A 7 24.33 -26.99 38.98
C CYS A 7 23.30 -25.87 38.89
N ILE A 8 23.75 -24.63 38.70
CA ILE A 8 22.87 -23.54 38.26
C ILE A 8 22.57 -23.82 36.79
N ALA A 9 21.39 -24.38 36.53
CA ALA A 9 20.88 -24.55 35.18
C ALA A 9 20.66 -23.17 34.57
N ALA A 10 21.55 -22.78 33.65
CA ALA A 10 21.35 -21.63 32.80
C ALA A 10 20.13 -21.91 31.90
N SER A 11 18.97 -21.40 32.31
CA SER A 11 17.76 -21.42 31.48
C SER A 11 17.97 -20.45 30.34
N LEU A 12 18.45 -20.97 29.20
CA LEU A 12 18.40 -20.28 27.92
C LEU A 12 16.93 -20.06 27.55
N LEU A 13 16.39 -18.91 27.94
CA LEU A 13 15.19 -18.35 27.33
C LEU A 13 15.52 -18.09 25.87
N VAL A 14 15.31 -19.10 25.03
CA VAL A 14 15.20 -18.92 23.59
C VAL A 14 13.95 -18.08 23.35
N GLY A 15 14.15 -16.76 23.35
CA GLY A 15 13.16 -15.83 22.85
C GLY A 15 12.91 -16.21 21.39
N CYS A 16 11.73 -16.76 21.10
CA CYS A 16 11.24 -16.76 19.73
C CYS A 16 11.15 -15.29 19.33
N ALA A 17 12.11 -14.83 18.53
CA ALA A 17 11.96 -13.59 17.80
C ALA A 17 10.77 -13.81 16.86
N VAL A 18 9.58 -13.39 17.30
CA VAL A 18 8.42 -13.29 16.43
C VAL A 18 8.86 -12.33 15.33
N ALA A 19 9.00 -12.84 14.10
CA ALA A 19 9.33 -12.00 12.97
C ALA A 19 8.27 -10.89 12.92
N GLN A 20 8.70 -9.65 13.09
CA GLN A 20 7.83 -8.49 12.99
C GLN A 20 7.36 -8.43 11.53
N ASP A 21 6.12 -8.85 11.28
CA ASP A 21 5.52 -8.75 9.95
C ASP A 21 5.17 -7.29 9.68
N TRP A 22 5.61 -6.79 8.54
CA TRP A 22 5.38 -5.40 8.08
C TRP A 22 4.37 -5.44 6.92
N ASP A 23 3.22 -6.07 7.15
CA ASP A 23 2.16 -6.31 6.16
C ASP A 23 1.08 -5.20 6.16
N ASP A 24 1.34 -4.08 6.84
CA ASP A 24 0.40 -3.00 7.03
C ASP A 24 1.02 -1.58 6.93
N LEU A 25 0.18 -0.61 6.59
CA LEU A 25 0.56 0.80 6.67
C LEU A 25 0.28 1.29 8.09
N ARG A 26 1.31 1.75 8.80
CA ARG A 26 1.17 2.37 10.12
C ARG A 26 1.53 3.83 10.03
N VAL A 27 0.66 4.67 10.58
CA VAL A 27 0.83 6.12 10.57
C VAL A 27 0.80 6.64 12.00
N ARG A 28 1.35 7.84 12.18
CA ARG A 28 1.69 8.49 13.45
C ARG A 28 3.01 7.98 14.04
N PHE A 29 3.91 8.92 14.30
CA PHE A 29 5.04 8.79 15.22
C PHE A 29 4.66 9.60 16.46
N GLY A 30 3.79 9.04 17.31
CA GLY A 30 3.37 9.76 18.52
C GLY A 30 4.55 10.02 19.48
N MET A 31 4.30 10.77 20.55
CA MET A 31 5.28 11.04 21.60
C MET A 31 5.44 9.90 22.62
N ASN A 32 4.56 8.88 22.60
CA ASN A 32 4.54 7.79 23.58
C ASN A 32 5.19 6.50 23.02
N PRO A 33 6.46 6.22 23.32
CA PRO A 33 7.24 5.15 22.67
C PRO A 33 6.64 3.74 22.77
N LEU A 34 5.61 3.54 23.60
CA LEU A 34 4.96 2.25 23.83
C LEU A 34 3.67 2.01 23.02
N SER A 35 3.10 3.01 22.33
CA SER A 35 1.82 2.85 21.59
C SER A 35 1.68 3.71 20.33
N ASN A 36 2.79 4.10 19.72
CA ASN A 36 2.81 5.18 18.73
C ASN A 36 2.29 4.87 17.33
N PHE A 37 2.15 3.60 16.96
CA PHE A 37 1.85 3.21 15.59
C PHE A 37 0.37 2.86 15.42
N VAL A 38 -0.37 3.71 14.72
CA VAL A 38 -1.77 3.44 14.38
C VAL A 38 -1.81 2.73 13.04
N GLN A 39 -2.28 1.49 13.04
CA GLN A 39 -2.48 0.70 11.82
C GLN A 39 -3.63 1.29 11.00
N MET A 40 -3.40 1.51 9.71
CA MET A 40 -4.43 1.96 8.80
C MET A 40 -5.40 0.82 8.48
N PRO A 41 -6.72 1.10 8.46
CA PRO A 41 -7.74 0.07 8.36
C PRO A 41 -7.73 -0.57 6.97
N ARG A 42 -7.57 -1.91 6.93
CA ARG A 42 -7.57 -2.69 5.68
C ARG A 42 -8.98 -3.04 5.19
N THR A 43 -10.00 -2.86 6.03
CA THR A 43 -11.40 -3.11 5.68
C THR A 43 -12.28 -1.89 5.95
N VAL A 44 -13.41 -1.80 5.25
CA VAL A 44 -14.42 -0.74 5.50
C VAL A 44 -14.98 -0.79 6.93
N ALA A 45 -15.11 -2.00 7.50
CA ALA A 45 -15.58 -2.17 8.87
C ALA A 45 -14.58 -1.54 9.86
N ASP A 46 -13.29 -1.83 9.70
CA ASP A 46 -12.23 -1.23 10.51
C ASP A 46 -12.13 0.28 10.27
N ALA A 47 -12.31 0.74 9.04
CA ALA A 47 -12.29 2.16 8.72
C ALA A 47 -13.38 2.90 9.49
N THR A 48 -14.59 2.34 9.48
CA THR A 48 -15.74 2.93 10.16
C THR A 48 -15.53 2.95 11.68
N SER A 49 -14.98 1.87 12.26
CA SER A 49 -14.68 1.80 13.69
C SER A 49 -13.56 2.76 14.11
N GLN A 50 -12.59 3.00 13.23
CA GLN A 50 -11.50 3.96 13.41
C GLN A 50 -11.87 5.41 13.02
N GLY A 51 -13.17 5.70 12.83
CA GLY A 51 -13.62 7.07 12.64
C GLY A 51 -13.47 7.61 11.21
N PHE A 52 -13.25 6.76 10.22
CA PHE A 52 -13.40 7.15 8.82
C PHE A 52 -14.87 7.14 8.40
N LYS A 53 -15.19 7.96 7.40
CA LYS A 53 -16.51 8.06 6.79
C LYS A 53 -16.35 8.04 5.28
N GLN A 54 -17.22 7.28 4.62
CA GLN A 54 -17.31 7.29 3.17
C GLN A 54 -17.71 8.67 2.67
N GLU A 55 -16.93 9.19 1.72
CA GLU A 55 -17.20 10.46 1.05
C GLU A 55 -17.70 10.24 -0.39
N THR A 56 -17.14 9.25 -1.09
CA THR A 56 -17.55 8.93 -2.46
C THR A 56 -18.00 7.48 -2.58
N ASN A 57 -18.94 7.23 -3.50
CA ASN A 57 -19.35 5.89 -3.90
C ASN A 57 -18.41 5.34 -4.99
N CYS A 58 -18.49 4.03 -5.25
CA CYS A 58 -17.76 3.37 -6.35
C CYS A 58 -18.20 3.86 -7.74
N ASP A 59 -19.38 4.47 -7.86
CA ASP A 59 -20.03 4.62 -9.15
C ASP A 59 -19.70 5.95 -9.81
N GLY A 60 -19.01 5.84 -10.95
CA GLY A 60 -19.31 6.66 -12.11
C GLY A 60 -18.15 7.49 -12.62
N ALA A 61 -18.10 7.63 -13.94
CA ALA A 61 -17.15 8.40 -14.76
C ALA A 61 -16.89 9.86 -14.32
N ALA A 62 -17.59 10.36 -13.30
CA ALA A 62 -17.33 11.64 -12.64
C ALA A 62 -16.15 11.57 -11.65
N ASN A 63 -15.89 10.39 -11.07
CA ASN A 63 -14.75 10.18 -10.18
C ASN A 63 -13.51 9.90 -11.04
N LYS A 64 -12.52 10.78 -10.96
CA LYS A 64 -11.21 10.64 -11.64
C LYS A 64 -10.32 9.56 -11.00
N PHE A 65 -10.88 8.71 -10.14
CA PHE A 65 -10.23 7.63 -9.42
C PHE A 65 -11.25 6.50 -9.17
N LEU A 66 -10.73 5.32 -8.84
CA LEU A 66 -11.50 4.09 -8.67
C LEU A 66 -11.57 3.72 -7.18
N GLY A 67 -12.72 3.22 -6.76
CA GLY A 67 -13.00 2.77 -5.39
C GLY A 67 -13.81 3.77 -4.56
N ARG A 68 -14.20 3.33 -3.37
CA ARG A 68 -14.91 4.17 -2.39
C ARG A 68 -13.90 4.91 -1.54
N ARG A 69 -13.96 6.23 -1.54
CA ARG A 69 -13.10 7.06 -0.70
C ARG A 69 -13.65 7.20 0.69
N PHE A 70 -12.77 7.03 1.67
CA PHE A 70 -13.03 7.22 3.08
C PHE A 70 -12.08 8.28 3.64
N VAL A 71 -12.65 9.27 4.33
CA VAL A 71 -11.93 10.39 4.95
C VAL A 71 -12.18 10.34 6.46
N HIS A 72 -11.18 10.70 7.26
CA HIS A 72 -11.37 10.73 8.70
C HIS A 72 -12.43 11.79 9.10
N ARG A 73 -13.28 11.48 10.08
CA ARG A 73 -14.44 12.31 10.45
C ARG A 73 -14.09 13.71 10.95
N ASN A 74 -12.86 13.93 11.40
CA ASN A 74 -12.37 15.27 11.75
C ASN A 74 -12.11 16.17 10.52
N GLY A 75 -12.31 15.66 9.30
CA GLY A 75 -12.07 16.39 8.06
C GLY A 75 -10.61 16.39 7.61
N ASP A 76 -9.73 15.64 8.27
CA ASP A 76 -8.34 15.47 7.86
C ASP A 76 -8.27 14.67 6.54
N ARG A 77 -7.71 15.31 5.51
CA ARG A 77 -7.54 14.76 4.16
C ARG A 77 -6.09 14.45 3.83
N SER A 78 -5.19 14.48 4.82
CA SER A 78 -3.79 14.10 4.66
C SER A 78 -3.66 12.67 4.14
N ILE A 79 -4.54 11.78 4.66
CA ILE A 79 -4.71 10.40 4.22
C ILE A 79 -6.19 10.15 3.94
N MET A 80 -6.48 9.73 2.72
CA MET A 80 -7.81 9.26 2.33
C MET A 80 -7.66 7.83 1.82
N LEU A 81 -8.53 6.93 2.28
CA LEU A 81 -8.42 5.50 2.00
C LEU A 81 -9.38 5.12 0.87
N LEU A 82 -8.92 4.31 -0.07
CA LEU A 82 -9.74 3.78 -1.16
C LEU A 82 -10.04 2.30 -0.90
N TYR A 83 -11.32 1.93 -0.94
CA TYR A 83 -11.77 0.54 -0.81
C TYR A 83 -12.41 0.04 -2.09
N ASP A 84 -12.16 -1.24 -2.40
CA ASP A 84 -12.81 -1.93 -3.51
C ASP A 84 -14.29 -2.22 -3.22
N VAL A 85 -14.95 -2.86 -4.19
CA VAL A 85 -16.34 -3.32 -4.08
C VAL A 85 -16.57 -4.36 -2.97
N ASN A 86 -15.52 -5.07 -2.53
CA ASN A 86 -15.60 -6.05 -1.45
C ASN A 86 -15.33 -5.42 -0.07
N GLY A 87 -14.94 -4.15 -0.03
CA GLY A 87 -14.61 -3.45 1.20
C GLY A 87 -13.19 -3.72 1.70
N ILE A 88 -12.28 -4.17 0.83
CA ILE A 88 -10.86 -4.33 1.11
C ILE A 88 -10.09 -3.12 0.58
N ILE A 89 -9.05 -2.70 1.30
CA ILE A 89 -8.21 -1.56 0.90
C ILE A 89 -7.61 -1.82 -0.50
N ALA A 90 -7.84 -0.87 -1.39
CA ALA A 90 -7.41 -0.89 -2.78
C ALA A 90 -6.32 0.14 -3.07
N GLY A 91 -6.25 1.19 -2.25
CA GLY A 91 -5.29 2.27 -2.42
C GLY A 91 -5.41 3.34 -1.36
N ILE A 92 -4.62 4.39 -1.56
CA ILE A 92 -4.52 5.56 -0.72
C ILE A 92 -4.51 6.81 -1.61
N GLN A 93 -4.99 7.90 -1.04
CA GLN A 93 -4.88 9.22 -1.63
C GLN A 93 -4.37 10.22 -0.62
N THR A 94 -3.76 11.27 -1.15
CA THR A 94 -3.42 12.47 -0.38
C THR A 94 -3.95 13.70 -1.11
N ASN A 95 -4.27 14.72 -0.33
CA ASN A 95 -4.84 15.97 -0.79
C ASN A 95 -3.86 17.12 -0.53
N VAL A 96 -3.58 17.91 -1.57
CA VAL A 96 -2.80 19.14 -1.46
C VAL A 96 -3.71 20.34 -1.78
N PRO A 97 -4.04 21.19 -0.79
CA PRO A 97 -4.92 22.34 -1.02
C PRO A 97 -4.35 23.33 -2.03
N LYS A 98 -5.19 23.87 -2.92
CA LYS A 98 -4.78 24.88 -3.93
C LYS A 98 -4.28 26.18 -3.30
N SER A 99 -4.72 26.49 -2.08
CA SER A 99 -4.25 27.63 -1.30
C SER A 99 -2.76 27.58 -0.98
N THR A 100 -2.10 26.43 -1.11
CA THR A 100 -0.66 26.27 -0.87
C THR A 100 0.21 26.74 -2.04
N GLY A 101 -0.38 27.03 -3.22
CA GLY A 101 0.36 27.39 -4.43
C GLY A 101 1.03 26.20 -5.14
N PHE A 102 0.71 24.97 -4.73
CA PHE A 102 1.06 23.74 -5.43
C PHE A 102 0.07 23.47 -6.59
N PRO A 103 0.49 22.84 -7.71
CA PRO A 103 1.87 22.53 -8.09
C PRO A 103 2.65 23.78 -8.55
N THR A 104 3.89 23.93 -8.10
CA THR A 104 4.77 25.00 -8.60
C THR A 104 5.23 24.72 -10.04
N ALA A 105 5.83 25.70 -10.71
CA ALA A 105 6.32 25.55 -12.09
C ALA A 105 7.28 24.35 -12.28
N ALA A 106 8.04 23.96 -11.25
CA ALA A 106 8.90 22.79 -11.25
C ALA A 106 8.15 21.45 -11.35
N HIS A 107 6.89 21.43 -10.92
CA HIS A 107 6.04 20.23 -10.87
C HIS A 107 5.13 20.08 -12.09
N LYS A 108 5.15 21.01 -13.05
CA LYS A 108 4.34 20.94 -14.28
C LYS A 108 4.52 19.62 -15.03
N LYS A 109 5.72 19.01 -14.96
CA LYS A 109 6.02 17.70 -15.56
C LYS A 109 5.20 16.54 -14.98
N PHE A 110 4.64 16.72 -13.79
CA PHE A 110 3.88 15.71 -13.07
C PHE A 110 2.39 16.03 -13.01
N HIS A 111 1.94 17.09 -13.70
CA HIS A 111 0.56 17.55 -13.67
C HIS A 111 -0.44 16.42 -13.98
N ASP A 112 -0.09 15.54 -14.93
CA ASP A 112 -0.96 14.43 -15.34
C ASP A 112 -1.13 13.34 -14.28
N MET A 113 -0.29 13.32 -13.24
CA MET A 113 -0.45 12.40 -12.10
C MET A 113 -1.46 12.92 -11.07
N TRP A 114 -1.76 14.22 -11.09
CA TRP A 114 -2.66 14.85 -10.15
C TRP A 114 -4.08 14.87 -10.69
N VAL A 115 -5.00 14.47 -9.83
CA VAL A 115 -6.43 14.61 -10.03
C VAL A 115 -6.85 16.00 -9.55
N GLU A 116 -7.28 16.85 -10.48
CA GLU A 116 -7.86 18.14 -10.16
C GLU A 116 -9.24 17.99 -9.51
N GLU A 117 -9.35 18.44 -8.26
CA GLU A 117 -10.60 18.67 -7.54
C GLU A 117 -10.83 20.19 -7.32
N PRO A 118 -12.06 20.65 -6.96
CA PRO A 118 -12.37 22.08 -6.86
C PRO A 118 -11.40 22.88 -5.99
N ASN A 119 -10.99 22.32 -4.85
CA ASN A 119 -10.19 23.03 -3.84
C ASN A 119 -8.78 22.46 -3.64
N ALA A 120 -8.42 21.40 -4.38
CA ALA A 120 -7.20 20.64 -4.12
C ALA A 120 -6.71 19.87 -5.34
N HIS A 121 -5.43 19.49 -5.28
CA HIS A 121 -4.82 18.47 -6.11
C HIS A 121 -4.81 17.16 -5.32
N VAL A 122 -5.27 16.08 -5.94
CA VAL A 122 -5.31 14.76 -5.30
C VAL A 122 -4.36 13.82 -6.02
N LEU A 123 -3.48 13.15 -5.27
CA LEU A 123 -2.64 12.08 -5.80
C LEU A 123 -3.18 10.74 -5.30
N THR A 124 -3.22 9.76 -6.18
CA THR A 124 -3.72 8.41 -5.88
C THR A 124 -2.63 7.37 -6.11
N ALA A 125 -2.47 6.45 -5.15
CA ALA A 125 -1.65 5.26 -5.30
C ALA A 125 -2.51 4.03 -5.00
N TYR A 126 -2.51 3.06 -5.92
CA TYR A 126 -3.23 1.80 -5.75
C TYR A 126 -2.27 0.69 -5.29
N PHE A 127 -2.76 -0.16 -4.38
CA PHE A 127 -2.07 -1.38 -3.95
C PHE A 127 -2.43 -2.59 -4.82
N VAL A 128 -3.44 -2.42 -5.67
CA VAL A 128 -3.93 -3.42 -6.63
C VAL A 128 -4.00 -2.80 -8.02
N ASP A 129 -4.13 -3.65 -9.05
CA ASP A 129 -4.47 -3.17 -10.38
C ASP A 129 -5.79 -2.37 -10.33
N PRO A 130 -5.78 -1.07 -10.72
CA PRO A 130 -6.96 -0.21 -10.63
C PRO A 130 -8.18 -0.77 -11.37
N HIS A 131 -7.97 -1.49 -12.48
CA HIS A 131 -9.08 -2.09 -13.23
C HIS A 131 -9.88 -3.07 -12.37
N ARG A 132 -9.26 -3.70 -11.37
CA ARG A 132 -9.91 -4.68 -10.49
C ARG A 132 -10.66 -4.07 -9.31
N VAL A 133 -10.57 -2.76 -9.07
CA VAL A 133 -11.19 -2.10 -7.91
C VAL A 133 -12.72 -2.08 -8.02
N HIS A 134 -13.23 -1.96 -9.25
CA HIS A 134 -14.67 -1.95 -9.55
C HIS A 134 -15.22 -3.28 -10.04
N HIS A 135 -14.36 -4.20 -10.48
CA HIS A 135 -14.78 -5.55 -10.80
C HIS A 135 -14.84 -6.35 -9.50
N ARG A 136 -15.97 -7.00 -9.19
CA ARG A 136 -15.97 -8.09 -8.20
C ARG A 136 -14.96 -9.12 -8.66
N PRO A 137 -13.82 -9.33 -7.97
CA PRO A 137 -12.95 -10.44 -8.31
C PRO A 137 -13.63 -11.72 -7.82
N GLN A 138 -13.64 -12.77 -8.64
CA GLN A 138 -13.79 -14.14 -8.15
C GLN A 138 -12.84 -14.32 -6.96
N ARG A 139 -13.33 -14.98 -5.89
CA ARG A 139 -12.65 -15.20 -4.60
C ARG A 139 -11.13 -15.18 -4.76
N ARG A 140 -10.43 -14.27 -4.06
CA ARG A 140 -8.97 -14.35 -3.93
C ARG A 140 -8.62 -15.80 -3.58
N PRO A 141 -7.76 -16.49 -4.34
CA PRO A 141 -7.12 -17.69 -3.80
C PRO A 141 -6.52 -17.26 -2.46
N ALA A 142 -6.83 -18.00 -1.39
CA ALA A 142 -6.27 -17.72 -0.09
C ALA A 142 -4.76 -17.51 -0.26
N GLU A 143 -4.28 -16.33 0.12
CA GLU A 143 -2.86 -16.02 0.13
C GLU A 143 -2.24 -17.00 1.12
N GLN A 144 -1.61 -18.04 0.58
CA GLN A 144 -0.93 -19.04 1.40
C GLN A 144 0.27 -18.33 2.05
N PRO A 145 0.41 -18.37 3.38
CA PRO A 145 1.55 -17.74 4.03
C PRO A 145 2.83 -18.41 3.53
N GLY A 146 3.75 -17.65 2.92
CA GLY A 146 5.11 -18.12 2.62
C GLY A 146 5.57 -18.16 1.15
N HIS A 147 4.82 -17.63 0.18
CA HIS A 147 5.22 -17.65 -1.24
C HIS A 147 5.90 -16.37 -1.75
N TRP A 148 6.96 -15.88 -1.07
CA TRP A 148 7.86 -14.85 -1.64
C TRP A 148 9.05 -15.43 -2.42
N HIS A 149 9.16 -16.76 -2.50
CA HIS A 149 10.22 -17.45 -3.23
C HIS A 149 9.67 -18.34 -4.35
N ARG A 150 8.94 -17.75 -5.30
CA ARG A 150 8.82 -18.38 -6.62
C ARG A 150 9.83 -17.70 -7.54
N PRO A 151 10.85 -18.42 -8.04
CA PRO A 151 11.69 -17.89 -9.12
C PRO A 151 10.77 -17.40 -10.23
N LEU A 152 11.11 -16.26 -10.84
CA LEU A 152 10.44 -15.80 -12.04
C LEU A 152 10.35 -16.98 -13.02
N PRO A 153 9.17 -17.23 -13.65
CA PRO A 153 9.06 -18.29 -14.63
C PRO A 153 10.15 -18.09 -15.68
N ALA A 154 10.88 -19.15 -16.03
CA ALA A 154 11.97 -19.09 -16.97
C ALA A 154 11.53 -18.36 -18.24
N GLU A 155 12.29 -17.32 -18.61
CA GLU A 155 11.99 -16.44 -19.74
C GLU A 155 11.88 -17.30 -21.02
N GLY A 156 10.70 -17.29 -21.65
CA GLY A 156 10.45 -18.13 -22.82
C GLY A 156 11.34 -17.73 -24.02
N PRO A 157 11.61 -18.63 -24.97
CA PRO A 157 12.52 -18.37 -26.10
C PRO A 157 12.15 -17.12 -26.91
N ARG A 158 10.85 -16.83 -27.05
CA ARG A 158 10.36 -15.62 -27.73
C ARG A 158 10.70 -14.32 -26.99
N GLN A 159 10.63 -14.33 -25.66
CA GLN A 159 10.93 -13.16 -24.85
C GLN A 159 12.45 -12.90 -24.83
N GLN A 160 13.27 -13.95 -24.78
CA GLN A 160 14.72 -13.82 -24.95
C GLN A 160 15.09 -13.25 -26.32
N GLN A 161 14.40 -13.65 -27.39
CA GLN A 161 14.66 -13.14 -28.73
C GLN A 161 14.25 -11.66 -28.89
N GLN A 162 13.10 -11.27 -28.35
CA GLN A 162 12.68 -9.86 -28.33
C GLN A 162 13.63 -8.99 -27.51
N ARG A 163 14.07 -9.49 -26.35
CA ARG A 163 15.04 -8.78 -25.50
C ARG A 163 16.38 -8.59 -26.22
N ARG A 164 16.89 -9.60 -26.93
CA ARG A 164 18.09 -9.47 -27.76
C ARG A 164 17.94 -8.43 -28.87
N GLN A 165 16.76 -8.32 -29.47
CA GLN A 165 16.49 -7.30 -30.51
C GLN A 165 16.38 -5.89 -29.93
N LEU A 166 15.82 -5.74 -28.72
CA LEU A 166 15.68 -4.46 -28.02
C LEU A 166 17.00 -3.91 -27.48
N PHE A 167 17.95 -4.78 -27.14
CA PHE A 167 19.25 -4.42 -26.56
C PHE A 167 20.44 -4.66 -27.50
N ALA A 168 20.20 -4.89 -28.80
CA ALA A 168 21.26 -4.94 -29.80
C ALA A 168 21.82 -3.53 -30.02
N ASP A 169 23.13 -3.38 -29.84
CA ASP A 169 23.87 -2.13 -30.02
C ASP A 169 23.73 -1.64 -31.48
N PRO A 170 23.38 -0.37 -31.75
CA PRO A 170 23.20 0.14 -33.11
C PRO A 170 24.44 0.01 -34.02
N GLN A 171 25.64 -0.16 -33.46
CA GLN A 171 26.87 -0.31 -34.24
C GLN A 171 27.03 -1.64 -34.99
N GLU A 172 26.18 -2.64 -34.78
CA GLU A 172 26.22 -3.92 -35.50
C GLU A 172 25.23 -3.99 -36.68
N ARG A 173 24.63 -2.86 -37.07
CA ARG A 173 23.70 -2.76 -38.22
C ARG A 173 24.28 -1.89 -39.34
N GLY A 174 25.33 -2.39 -40.00
CA GLY A 174 25.76 -1.97 -41.34
C GLY A 174 26.47 -0.63 -41.43
#